data_AF-A0A5F2B0P2-F1
#
_entry.id   AF-A0A5F2B0P2-F1
#
_cell.length_a   1.000
_cell.length_b   1.000
_cell.length_c   1.000
_cell.angle_alpha   90.00
_cell.angle_beta   90.00
_cell.angle_gamma   90.00
#
_symmetry.space_group_name_H-M   'P 1'
#
loop_
_entity.id
_entity.type
_entity.pdbx_description
1 polymer ?
#
loop_
_entity_poly.entity_id
_entity_poly.type
_entity_poly.pdbx_seq_one_letter_code
_entity_poly.pdbx_strand_id
1 'polypeptide(L)'
;MKRSYFPFVILLSSFLISFCRVGDWHGRGSSDPVISTLFNQRMLLIVKGTFATDNPIGFEAYSGGTGQIYQDNAGDGLDPIPDLTGIPLAQNLPIFIDIGEIRMSTKYEQGLYNLSLIKNVKDTKKFWDEIAPNRQVFCTIPYTTNSNSCRLNDGELKAIQFFNGEGVVYPSNDPTSATDWGSFGNGPVQFYYTGLYLRNLVTAWATEPGLTFSNLTLFDNYRVPGINIVPRLSYKPGADATTKTIFPPLVFPALYTADSGDEDMIVYPGFDPYILEVRINLKENLMVHSYVSSLGGVRTLVGVSDWKGDSNHNGESDMGGGLLIRSRIIRPEIASSLTVLGGTASTTHYYGVYRSVELDMSNKLPLMASPVQGGATKMKYIHPGEYRLRCLGDLARVDGYPETVVRETTFTVPDNAPRSEVQVNLTCP
;
A
#
# COMPACT_ATOMS: atom_id res chain seq x y z
N MET A 1 -57.53 39.32 10.39
CA MET A 1 -56.33 38.78 11.06
C MET A 1 -55.39 38.19 10.02
N LYS A 2 -54.33 38.91 9.64
CA LYS A 2 -53.30 38.39 8.73
C LYS A 2 -52.36 37.49 9.53
N ARG A 3 -52.46 36.17 9.34
CA ARG A 3 -51.54 35.20 9.96
C ARG A 3 -50.16 35.39 9.31
N SER A 4 -49.20 35.85 10.12
CA SER A 4 -47.80 35.91 9.74
C SER A 4 -47.27 34.47 9.65
N TYR A 5 -47.01 33.99 8.44
CA TYR A 5 -46.33 32.71 8.18
C TYR A 5 -44.81 32.82 8.32
N PHE A 6 -44.29 34.02 8.54
CA PHE A 6 -42.87 34.33 8.58
C PHE A 6 -42.08 33.58 9.68
N PRO A 7 -42.57 33.46 10.93
CA PRO A 7 -41.81 32.73 11.96
C PRO A 7 -41.81 31.21 11.72
N PHE A 8 -42.85 30.66 11.06
CA PHE A 8 -42.92 29.24 10.76
C PHE A 8 -41.96 28.85 9.62
N VAL A 9 -41.82 29.70 8.60
CA VAL A 9 -40.86 29.48 7.52
C VAL A 9 -39.43 29.57 8.03
N ILE A 10 -39.11 30.52 8.93
CA ILE A 10 -37.77 30.65 9.53
C ILE A 10 -37.45 29.44 10.43
N LEU A 11 -38.39 28.98 11.26
CA LEU A 11 -38.21 27.79 12.09
C LEU A 11 -38.06 26.52 11.25
N LEU A 12 -38.84 26.37 10.17
CA LEU A 12 -38.75 25.23 9.27
C LEU A 12 -37.44 25.26 8.45
N SER A 13 -36.98 26.43 8.00
CA SER A 13 -35.67 26.56 7.34
C SER A 13 -34.51 26.33 8.29
N SER A 14 -34.57 26.78 9.55
CA SER A 14 -33.53 26.51 10.54
C SER A 14 -33.50 25.03 10.98
N PHE A 15 -34.68 24.37 11.01
CA PHE A 15 -34.76 22.91 11.15
C PHE A 15 -34.11 22.24 9.93
N LEU A 16 -34.56 22.55 8.70
CA LEU A 16 -34.04 21.92 7.48
C LEU A 16 -32.53 22.14 7.26
N ILE A 17 -31.98 23.30 7.63
CA ILE A 17 -30.52 23.57 7.58
C ILE A 17 -29.77 22.78 8.66
N SER A 18 -30.40 22.50 9.82
CA SER A 18 -29.81 21.63 10.86
C SER A 18 -29.85 20.13 10.49
N PHE A 19 -30.70 19.74 9.53
CA PHE A 19 -30.83 18.36 9.02
C PHE A 19 -30.06 18.10 7.71
N CYS A 20 -29.47 19.14 7.09
CA CYS A 20 -28.40 18.97 6.11
C CYS A 20 -27.07 18.72 6.83
N ARG A 21 -26.96 17.63 7.59
CA ARG A 21 -25.64 17.12 7.95
C ARG A 21 -25.05 16.46 6.71
N VAL A 22 -24.24 17.23 6.00
CA VAL A 22 -23.17 16.70 5.14
C VAL A 22 -22.44 15.63 5.98
N GLY A 23 -22.23 14.43 5.43
CA GLY A 23 -21.58 13.32 6.15
C GLY A 23 -20.39 13.83 6.96
N ASP A 24 -20.25 13.37 8.21
CA ASP A 24 -19.40 13.96 9.24
C ASP A 24 -17.93 14.09 8.78
N TRP A 25 -17.65 15.19 8.09
CA TRP A 25 -16.35 15.63 7.58
C TRP A 25 -15.47 16.20 8.70
N HIS A 26 -15.93 16.15 9.96
CA HIS A 26 -15.25 16.75 11.12
C HIS A 26 -14.58 15.73 12.04
N GLY A 27 -14.22 14.55 11.51
CA GLY A 27 -13.28 13.64 12.19
C GLY A 27 -13.80 12.97 13.45
N ARG A 28 -15.10 13.09 13.78
CA ARG A 28 -15.72 12.33 14.86
C ARG A 28 -16.02 10.93 14.34
N GLY A 29 -15.25 9.94 14.81
CA GLY A 29 -15.41 8.55 14.40
C GLY A 29 -16.84 8.05 14.61
N SER A 30 -17.36 7.28 13.65
CA SER A 30 -18.66 6.63 13.80
C SER A 30 -18.61 5.56 14.91
N SER A 31 -19.67 5.49 15.71
CA SER A 31 -19.90 4.42 16.69
C SER A 31 -20.64 3.21 16.09
N ASP A 32 -20.96 3.26 14.80
CA ASP A 32 -21.82 2.27 14.16
C ASP A 32 -21.05 0.95 13.99
N PRO A 33 -21.60 -0.18 14.45
CA PRO A 33 -20.97 -1.48 14.31
C PRO A 33 -20.90 -1.90 12.83
N VAL A 34 -19.85 -2.64 12.46
CA VAL A 34 -19.76 -3.32 11.16
C VAL A 34 -20.78 -4.47 11.13
N ILE A 35 -21.99 -4.17 10.69
CA ILE A 35 -23.04 -5.13 10.41
C ILE A 35 -22.87 -5.61 8.95
N SER A 36 -22.46 -6.88 8.81
CA SER A 36 -22.54 -7.61 7.55
C SER A 36 -23.98 -7.57 7.03
N THR A 37 -24.24 -6.86 5.93
CA THR A 37 -25.46 -7.04 5.15
C THR A 37 -25.31 -8.36 4.41
N LEU A 38 -25.77 -9.43 5.06
CA LEU A 38 -25.64 -10.85 4.72
C LEU A 38 -26.05 -11.31 3.30
N PHE A 39 -26.27 -10.43 2.32
CA PHE A 39 -26.72 -10.82 0.98
C PHE A 39 -26.18 -10.01 -0.21
N ASN A 40 -25.13 -9.19 -0.07
CA ASN A 40 -24.49 -8.59 -1.26
C ASN A 40 -23.04 -8.22 -0.96
N GLN A 41 -22.07 -8.94 -1.55
CA GLN A 41 -20.65 -8.55 -1.54
C GLN A 41 -20.50 -7.24 -2.33
N ARG A 42 -20.67 -6.11 -1.64
CA ARG A 42 -20.60 -4.79 -2.27
C ARG A 42 -19.15 -4.42 -2.55
N MET A 43 -18.21 -4.84 -1.69
CA MET A 43 -16.80 -4.47 -1.79
C MET A 43 -15.92 -5.68 -2.10
N LEU A 44 -15.19 -5.58 -3.22
CA LEU A 44 -14.10 -6.48 -3.58
C LEU A 44 -12.77 -5.92 -3.04
N LEU A 45 -12.10 -6.64 -2.13
CA LEU A 45 -10.74 -6.28 -1.70
C LEU A 45 -9.70 -6.89 -2.64
N ILE A 46 -8.84 -6.05 -3.20
CA ILE A 46 -7.69 -6.41 -4.01
C ILE A 46 -6.41 -5.94 -3.33
N VAL A 47 -5.44 -6.84 -3.20
CA VAL A 47 -4.12 -6.52 -2.63
C VAL A 47 -3.03 -6.71 -3.69
N LYS A 48 -2.11 -5.75 -3.80
CA LYS A 48 -1.02 -5.76 -4.77
C LYS A 48 0.32 -5.52 -4.09
N GLY A 49 1.32 -6.30 -4.50
CA GLY A 49 2.71 -6.22 -4.04
C GLY A 49 3.60 -5.34 -4.89
N THR A 50 3.05 -4.43 -5.68
CA THR A 50 3.78 -3.57 -6.61
C THR A 50 3.39 -2.10 -6.48
N PHE A 51 4.36 -1.23 -6.77
CA PHE A 51 4.20 0.20 -6.99
C PHE A 51 3.17 0.49 -8.10
N ALA A 52 3.13 -0.34 -9.15
CA ALA A 52 2.23 -0.13 -10.28
C ALA A 52 0.78 -0.54 -9.95
N THR A 53 -0.17 0.26 -10.43
CA THR A 53 -1.59 -0.09 -10.50
C THR A 53 -1.84 -1.14 -11.56
N ASP A 54 -1.24 -0.95 -12.73
CA ASP A 54 -1.45 -1.78 -13.91
C ASP A 54 -0.10 -2.09 -14.58
N ASN A 55 0.06 -3.34 -15.04
CA ASN A 55 1.20 -3.80 -15.83
C ASN A 55 2.57 -3.47 -15.19
N PRO A 56 2.86 -3.92 -13.96
CA PRO A 56 4.16 -3.73 -13.34
C PRO A 56 5.28 -4.32 -14.21
N ILE A 57 6.49 -3.80 -14.06
CA ILE A 57 7.66 -4.42 -14.67
C ILE A 57 7.80 -5.87 -14.17
N GLY A 58 8.26 -6.76 -15.03
CA GLY A 58 8.59 -8.13 -14.62
C GLY A 58 9.84 -8.17 -13.72
N PHE A 59 10.03 -9.27 -12.99
CA PHE A 59 11.26 -9.44 -12.19
C PHE A 59 12.51 -9.52 -13.08
N GLU A 60 12.36 -10.02 -14.30
CA GLU A 60 13.37 -10.02 -15.35
C GLU A 60 13.81 -8.62 -15.79
N ALA A 61 12.97 -7.59 -15.57
CA ALA A 61 13.24 -6.23 -15.98
C ALA A 61 14.00 -5.39 -14.92
N TYR A 62 14.34 -6.00 -13.77
CA TYR A 62 15.04 -5.30 -12.69
C TYR A 62 16.42 -4.81 -13.12
N SER A 63 16.91 -3.78 -12.43
CA SER A 63 18.25 -3.22 -12.65
C SER A 63 18.49 -2.92 -14.12
N GLY A 64 17.59 -2.14 -14.73
CA GLY A 64 17.70 -1.74 -16.13
C GLY A 64 17.51 -2.87 -17.16
N GLY A 65 16.78 -3.93 -16.82
CA GLY A 65 16.55 -5.08 -17.71
C GLY A 65 17.53 -6.24 -17.56
N THR A 66 18.41 -6.20 -16.56
CA THR A 66 19.38 -7.28 -16.30
C THR A 66 18.80 -8.41 -15.44
N GLY A 67 17.71 -8.14 -14.72
CA GLY A 67 17.10 -9.06 -13.77
C GLY A 67 17.90 -9.24 -12.47
N GLN A 68 18.96 -8.45 -12.27
CA GLN A 68 19.74 -8.45 -11.04
C GLN A 68 18.97 -7.74 -9.92
N ILE A 69 19.07 -8.22 -8.68
CA ILE A 69 18.57 -7.50 -7.49
C ILE A 69 19.36 -6.20 -7.35
N TYR A 70 18.68 -5.11 -6.99
CA TYR A 70 19.33 -3.82 -6.72
C TYR A 70 20.35 -3.98 -5.58
N GLN A 71 21.43 -3.20 -5.62
CA GLN A 71 22.50 -3.32 -4.64
C GLN A 71 22.68 -1.99 -3.94
N ASP A 72 22.78 -2.05 -2.62
CA ASP A 72 23.13 -0.87 -1.83
C ASP A 72 24.54 -0.40 -2.19
N ASN A 73 24.77 0.91 -2.09
CA ASN A 73 26.04 1.52 -2.37
C ASN A 73 27.05 1.14 -1.28
N ALA A 74 27.84 0.11 -1.55
CA ALA A 74 28.84 -0.39 -0.62
C ALA A 74 29.80 0.73 -0.15
N GLY A 75 29.90 0.90 1.17
CA GLY A 75 30.84 1.83 1.80
C GLY A 75 30.30 3.24 2.06
N ASP A 76 29.09 3.57 1.63
CA ASP A 76 28.37 4.71 2.20
C ASP A 76 28.01 4.41 3.67
N GLY A 77 28.08 5.41 4.54
CA GLY A 77 27.66 5.27 5.95
C GLY A 77 28.42 4.30 6.85
N LEU A 78 29.52 3.67 6.43
CA LEU A 78 30.16 2.55 7.16
C LEU A 78 29.40 1.22 7.00
N ASP A 79 28.51 1.11 6.01
CA ASP A 79 27.91 -0.18 5.66
C ASP A 79 29.01 -1.17 5.23
N PRO A 80 28.99 -2.42 5.73
CA PRO A 80 29.96 -3.41 5.33
C PRO A 80 29.82 -3.74 3.85
N ILE A 81 30.85 -4.35 3.25
CA ILE A 81 30.76 -4.78 1.84
C ILE A 81 29.86 -6.02 1.78
N PRO A 82 28.78 -6.03 0.97
CA PRO A 82 27.90 -7.18 0.84
C PRO A 82 28.63 -8.35 0.14
N ASP A 83 28.38 -9.57 0.63
CA ASP A 83 28.79 -10.80 -0.05
C ASP A 83 27.73 -11.21 -1.08
N LEU A 84 28.03 -10.95 -2.35
CA LEU A 84 27.13 -11.22 -3.48
C LEU A 84 27.23 -12.66 -4.01
N THR A 85 28.04 -13.52 -3.38
CA THR A 85 28.28 -14.87 -3.86
C THR A 85 26.99 -15.69 -3.92
N GLY A 86 26.65 -16.16 -5.12
CA GLY A 86 25.48 -17.03 -5.32
C GLY A 86 24.12 -16.32 -5.17
N ILE A 87 24.08 -14.98 -5.25
CA ILE A 87 22.81 -14.26 -5.31
C ILE A 87 21.99 -14.68 -6.55
N PRO A 88 20.70 -15.02 -6.40
CA PRO A 88 19.85 -15.31 -7.55
C PRO A 88 19.46 -14.03 -8.29
N LEU A 89 19.08 -14.17 -9.56
CA LEU A 89 18.31 -13.13 -10.25
C LEU A 89 16.96 -12.91 -9.55
N ALA A 90 16.38 -11.72 -9.71
CA ALA A 90 15.13 -11.33 -9.06
C ALA A 90 13.98 -12.30 -9.34
N GLN A 91 13.85 -12.77 -10.59
CA GLN A 91 12.83 -13.74 -10.98
C GLN A 91 12.99 -15.11 -10.31
N ASN A 92 14.20 -15.42 -9.85
CA ASN A 92 14.56 -16.70 -9.23
C ASN A 92 14.66 -16.60 -7.71
N LEU A 93 14.45 -15.43 -7.11
CA LEU A 93 14.45 -15.24 -5.66
C LEU A 93 13.15 -15.81 -5.08
N PRO A 94 13.21 -16.84 -4.23
CA PRO A 94 12.01 -17.30 -3.55
C PRO A 94 11.56 -16.29 -2.48
N ILE A 95 10.26 -15.99 -2.47
CA ILE A 95 9.63 -15.04 -1.55
C ILE A 95 8.41 -15.72 -0.91
N PHE A 96 8.32 -15.60 0.41
CA PHE A 96 7.21 -16.14 1.20
C PHE A 96 6.57 -15.03 2.02
N ILE A 97 5.26 -14.86 1.93
CA ILE A 97 4.52 -13.76 2.57
C ILE A 97 3.36 -14.32 3.38
N ASP A 98 3.21 -13.87 4.61
CA ASP A 98 2.10 -14.19 5.51
C ASP A 98 1.43 -12.88 5.93
N ILE A 99 0.30 -12.58 5.30
CA ILE A 99 -0.55 -11.45 5.65
C ILE A 99 -1.58 -11.96 6.65
N GLY A 100 -1.55 -11.40 7.86
CA GLY A 100 -2.46 -11.81 8.93
C GLY A 100 -3.87 -11.29 8.69
N GLU A 101 -3.98 -9.99 8.48
CA GLU A 101 -5.25 -9.29 8.36
C GLU A 101 -5.08 -7.94 7.67
N ILE A 102 -6.19 -7.40 7.16
CA ILE A 102 -6.30 -6.05 6.63
C ILE A 102 -7.46 -5.35 7.35
N ARG A 103 -7.17 -4.15 7.86
CA ARG A 103 -8.10 -3.37 8.68
C ARG A 103 -8.24 -1.96 8.14
N MET A 104 -9.40 -1.36 8.37
CA MET A 104 -9.67 0.04 8.04
C MET A 104 -10.18 0.78 9.26
N SER A 105 -10.12 2.11 9.27
CA SER A 105 -10.71 2.88 10.36
C SER A 105 -11.27 4.22 9.90
N THR A 106 -12.45 4.55 10.41
CA THR A 106 -13.10 5.86 10.30
C THR A 106 -12.65 6.85 11.38
N LYS A 107 -11.77 6.44 12.31
CA LYS A 107 -11.52 7.16 13.57
C LYS A 107 -10.30 8.08 13.47
N TYR A 108 -10.42 9.18 12.70
CA TYR A 108 -9.34 10.13 12.42
C TYR A 108 -8.48 10.50 13.64
N GLU A 109 -9.08 11.09 14.68
CA GLU A 109 -8.35 11.63 15.83
C GLU A 109 -7.58 10.57 16.64
N GLN A 110 -8.09 9.34 16.69
CA GLN A 110 -7.47 8.26 17.47
C GLN A 110 -6.24 7.66 16.79
N GLY A 111 -6.09 7.85 15.47
CA GLY A 111 -4.95 7.36 14.70
C GLY A 111 -3.83 8.39 14.51
N LEU A 112 -4.03 9.61 15.02
CA LEU A 112 -3.02 10.68 14.95
C LEU A 112 -1.67 10.23 15.52
N TYR A 113 -0.60 10.86 15.04
CA TYR A 113 0.77 10.55 15.43
C TYR A 113 1.16 9.09 15.19
N ASN A 114 0.85 8.58 13.99
CA ASN A 114 1.20 7.22 13.54
C ASN A 114 0.71 6.15 14.52
N LEU A 115 -0.57 6.22 14.90
CA LEU A 115 -1.21 5.28 15.83
C LEU A 115 -0.60 5.23 17.23
N SER A 116 0.31 6.14 17.59
CA SER A 116 0.97 6.12 18.92
C SER A 116 -0.02 6.33 20.08
N LEU A 117 -1.24 6.82 19.82
CA LEU A 117 -2.31 6.93 20.81
C LEU A 117 -2.97 5.58 21.16
N ILE A 118 -2.76 4.54 20.35
CA ILE A 118 -3.28 3.19 20.58
C ILE A 118 -2.31 2.46 21.51
N LYS A 119 -2.65 2.33 22.80
CA LYS A 119 -1.72 1.81 23.80
C LYS A 119 -1.99 0.37 24.25
N ASN A 120 -3.18 -0.15 24.03
CA ASN A 120 -3.57 -1.47 24.51
C ASN A 120 -4.59 -2.15 23.59
N VAL A 121 -4.86 -3.44 23.87
CA VAL A 121 -5.77 -4.28 23.09
C VAL A 121 -7.18 -3.68 23.00
N LYS A 122 -7.66 -3.01 24.05
CA LYS A 122 -8.98 -2.38 24.05
C LYS A 122 -9.02 -1.19 23.08
N ASP A 123 -7.96 -0.37 23.08
CA ASP A 123 -7.83 0.75 22.14
C ASP A 123 -7.76 0.24 20.69
N THR A 124 -6.99 -0.83 20.45
CA THR A 124 -6.89 -1.46 19.11
C THR A 124 -8.25 -1.93 18.61
N LYS A 125 -9.03 -2.63 19.46
CA LYS A 125 -10.38 -3.11 19.11
C LYS A 125 -11.37 -1.97 18.89
N LYS A 126 -11.20 -0.86 19.61
CA LYS A 126 -12.03 0.33 19.40
C LYS A 126 -11.63 1.03 18.11
N PHE A 127 -10.35 1.07 17.79
CA PHE A 127 -9.84 1.83 16.66
C PHE A 127 -10.16 1.20 15.30
N TRP A 128 -9.86 -0.09 15.15
CA TRP A 128 -9.94 -0.76 13.85
C TRP A 128 -11.29 -1.40 13.57
N ASP A 129 -11.71 -1.30 12.32
CA ASP A 129 -12.82 -2.03 11.73
C ASP A 129 -12.21 -3.19 10.90
N GLU A 130 -12.63 -4.43 11.19
CA GLU A 130 -12.05 -5.64 10.60
C GLU A 130 -12.67 -5.94 9.23
N ILE A 131 -11.95 -5.60 8.17
CA ILE A 131 -12.38 -5.83 6.79
C ILE A 131 -11.98 -7.21 6.30
N ALA A 132 -10.74 -7.64 6.57
CA ALA A 132 -10.21 -8.89 6.08
C ALA A 132 -9.48 -9.62 7.22
N PRO A 133 -10.21 -10.30 8.12
CA PRO A 133 -9.62 -10.95 9.31
C PRO A 133 -8.93 -12.28 8.99
N ASN A 134 -9.11 -12.80 7.77
CA ASN A 134 -8.60 -14.10 7.39
C ASN A 134 -7.13 -14.00 6.94
N ARG A 135 -6.26 -14.79 7.57
CA ARG A 135 -4.86 -14.95 7.18
C ARG A 135 -4.74 -15.44 5.73
N GLN A 136 -3.83 -14.85 4.95
CA GLN A 136 -3.46 -15.32 3.61
C GLN A 136 -1.95 -15.57 3.52
N VAL A 137 -1.58 -16.70 2.91
CA VAL A 137 -0.19 -17.15 2.76
C VAL A 137 0.13 -17.21 1.27
N PHE A 138 1.24 -16.57 0.88
CA PHE A 138 1.74 -16.48 -0.48
C PHE A 138 3.14 -17.10 -0.54
N CYS A 139 3.43 -17.85 -1.60
CA CYS A 139 4.76 -18.39 -1.83
C CYS A 139 5.08 -18.40 -3.32
N THR A 140 6.25 -17.90 -3.73
CA THR A 140 6.63 -17.92 -5.16
C THR A 140 7.12 -19.31 -5.61
N ILE A 141 7.54 -20.15 -4.66
CA ILE A 141 7.86 -21.55 -4.88
C ILE A 141 7.28 -22.43 -3.76
N PRO A 142 7.09 -23.74 -3.99
CA PRO A 142 6.78 -24.66 -2.91
C PRO A 142 7.96 -24.83 -1.95
N TYR A 143 7.68 -24.77 -0.64
CA TYR A 143 8.70 -24.95 0.41
C TYR A 143 8.61 -26.29 1.14
N THR A 144 7.56 -27.08 0.90
CA THR A 144 7.41 -28.43 1.45
C THR A 144 6.55 -29.28 0.52
N THR A 145 6.78 -30.60 0.55
CA THR A 145 5.95 -31.57 -0.18
C THR A 145 4.66 -31.90 0.57
N ASN A 146 4.60 -31.58 1.87
CA ASN A 146 3.40 -31.80 2.70
C ASN A 146 2.31 -30.76 2.39
N SER A 147 1.08 -31.10 2.78
CA SER A 147 -0.02 -30.13 2.80
C SER A 147 0.34 -28.97 3.74
N ASN A 148 0.34 -27.75 3.22
CA ASN A 148 0.74 -26.53 3.91
C ASN A 148 -0.22 -25.39 3.55
N SER A 149 -0.17 -24.29 4.31
CA SER A 149 -1.15 -23.20 4.12
C SER A 149 -0.99 -22.47 2.79
N CYS A 150 0.20 -22.49 2.16
CA CYS A 150 0.35 -21.93 0.82
C CYS A 150 -0.43 -22.78 -0.21
N ARG A 151 -0.12 -24.08 -0.30
CA ARG A 151 -0.78 -24.98 -1.27
C ARG A 151 -2.28 -25.14 -1.05
N LEU A 152 -2.73 -25.18 0.20
CA LEU A 152 -4.14 -25.33 0.54
C LEU A 152 -4.98 -24.09 0.16
N ASN A 153 -4.34 -22.92 0.03
CA ASN A 153 -5.02 -21.65 -0.24
C ASN A 153 -4.64 -21.07 -1.60
N ASP A 154 -4.10 -21.89 -2.53
CA ASP A 154 -3.61 -21.46 -3.85
C ASP A 154 -2.58 -20.31 -3.78
N GLY A 155 -1.75 -20.32 -2.73
CA GLY A 155 -0.81 -19.26 -2.42
C GLY A 155 0.25 -19.04 -3.50
N GLU A 156 0.59 -20.07 -4.28
CA GLU A 156 1.45 -19.94 -5.46
C GLU A 156 0.81 -19.09 -6.58
N LEU A 157 -0.45 -19.38 -6.91
CA LEU A 157 -1.20 -18.62 -7.92
C LEU A 157 -1.45 -17.19 -7.44
N LYS A 158 -1.83 -17.04 -6.17
CA LYS A 158 -2.05 -15.74 -5.54
C LYS A 158 -0.78 -14.89 -5.51
N ALA A 159 0.40 -15.50 -5.32
CA ALA A 159 1.67 -14.77 -5.36
C ALA A 159 1.92 -14.16 -6.75
N ILE A 160 1.60 -14.90 -7.82
CA ILE A 160 1.70 -14.38 -9.20
C ILE A 160 0.76 -13.19 -9.38
N GLN A 161 -0.50 -13.30 -8.97
CA GLN A 161 -1.48 -12.21 -9.07
C GLN A 161 -1.09 -10.97 -8.23
N PHE A 162 -0.55 -11.20 -7.03
CA PHE A 162 -0.07 -10.16 -6.14
C PHE A 162 1.04 -9.32 -6.78
N PHE A 163 1.95 -9.93 -7.53
CA PHE A 163 3.07 -9.23 -8.19
C PHE A 163 2.80 -8.77 -9.63
N ASN A 164 1.74 -9.24 -10.29
CA ASN A 164 1.42 -8.90 -11.68
C ASN A 164 0.51 -7.68 -11.84
N GLY A 165 0.16 -6.99 -10.76
CA GLY A 165 -0.58 -5.73 -10.80
C GLY A 165 -2.09 -5.86 -11.01
N GLU A 166 -2.61 -7.02 -11.44
CA GLU A 166 -4.05 -7.31 -11.34
C GLU A 166 -4.50 -7.35 -9.88
N GLY A 167 -3.60 -7.85 -9.02
CA GLY A 167 -3.81 -8.01 -7.59
C GLY A 167 -4.56 -9.28 -7.24
N VAL A 168 -4.34 -9.74 -6.01
CA VAL A 168 -5.03 -10.90 -5.48
C VAL A 168 -6.35 -10.48 -4.82
N VAL A 169 -7.42 -11.21 -5.12
CA VAL A 169 -8.68 -11.07 -4.39
C VAL A 169 -8.51 -11.60 -2.98
N TYR A 170 -8.73 -10.74 -1.99
CA TYR A 170 -8.62 -11.09 -0.58
C TYR A 170 -10.01 -11.30 0.01
N PRO A 171 -10.24 -12.37 0.79
CA PRO A 171 -11.52 -12.58 1.45
C PRO A 171 -11.84 -11.43 2.43
N SER A 172 -12.86 -10.62 2.10
CA SER A 172 -13.25 -9.44 2.88
C SER A 172 -14.73 -9.45 3.26
N ASN A 173 -15.03 -8.72 4.32
CA ASN A 173 -16.36 -8.29 4.72
C ASN A 173 -16.63 -6.90 4.15
N ASP A 174 -17.91 -6.58 3.92
CA ASP A 174 -18.29 -5.23 3.50
C ASP A 174 -18.11 -4.22 4.64
N PRO A 175 -17.55 -3.03 4.36
CA PRO A 175 -17.54 -1.94 5.32
C PRO A 175 -18.95 -1.38 5.41
N THR A 176 -19.47 -1.21 6.63
CA THR A 176 -20.78 -0.59 6.80
C THR A 176 -20.76 0.88 6.42
N SER A 177 -21.50 1.23 5.38
CA SER A 177 -22.36 2.41 5.44
C SER A 177 -23.73 1.90 5.87
N ALA A 178 -24.30 2.39 6.98
CA ALA A 178 -25.65 1.97 7.39
C ALA A 178 -26.64 2.10 6.21
N THR A 179 -27.31 1.01 5.84
CA THR A 179 -28.30 0.97 4.75
C THR A 179 -29.73 1.05 5.29
N ASP A 180 -29.94 1.69 6.45
CA ASP A 180 -31.28 1.87 6.98
C ASP A 180 -32.04 2.91 6.16
N TRP A 181 -32.95 2.44 5.31
CA TRP A 181 -33.89 3.22 4.49
C TRP A 181 -34.85 4.14 5.28
N GLY A 182 -34.65 4.32 6.59
CA GLY A 182 -35.50 5.15 7.45
C GLY A 182 -34.76 6.14 8.35
N SER A 183 -33.43 6.17 8.37
CA SER A 183 -32.67 7.10 9.21
C SER A 183 -32.05 8.21 8.35
N PHE A 184 -32.52 9.44 8.55
CA PHE A 184 -31.98 10.67 7.95
C PHE A 184 -30.57 10.98 8.50
N GLY A 185 -29.60 10.12 8.19
CA GLY A 185 -28.20 10.21 8.68
C GLY A 185 -27.16 9.42 7.89
N ASN A 186 -27.54 8.71 6.82
CA ASN A 186 -26.62 7.85 6.07
C ASN A 186 -25.90 8.63 4.97
N GLY A 187 -25.01 9.55 5.36
CA GLY A 187 -24.09 10.22 4.44
C GLY A 187 -22.91 9.31 4.03
N PRO A 188 -22.06 9.76 3.10
CA PRO A 188 -20.83 9.07 2.77
C PRO A 188 -19.94 8.89 4.01
N VAL A 189 -19.25 7.75 4.11
CA VAL A 189 -18.34 7.41 5.21
C VAL A 189 -16.90 7.48 4.71
N GLN A 190 -16.09 8.33 5.34
CA GLN A 190 -14.66 8.42 5.08
C GLN A 190 -13.89 7.43 5.97
N PHE A 191 -13.03 6.64 5.35
CA PHE A 191 -11.98 5.90 6.04
C PHE A 191 -10.68 6.70 6.00
N TYR A 192 -10.05 6.87 7.16
CA TYR A 192 -8.83 7.65 7.29
C TYR A 192 -7.59 6.77 7.34
N TYR A 193 -7.74 5.50 7.71
CA TYR A 193 -6.61 4.59 7.90
C TYR A 193 -6.86 3.25 7.23
N THR A 194 -5.80 2.67 6.67
CA THR A 194 -5.75 1.27 6.26
C THR A 194 -4.48 0.64 6.82
N GLY A 195 -4.61 -0.49 7.51
CA GLY A 195 -3.50 -1.24 8.06
C GLY A 195 -3.39 -2.63 7.42
N LEU A 196 -2.22 -2.96 6.88
CA LEU A 196 -1.87 -4.29 6.40
C LEU A 196 -0.87 -4.94 7.36
N TYR A 197 -1.24 -6.06 7.96
CA TYR A 197 -0.46 -6.72 9.01
C TYR A 197 0.42 -7.83 8.43
N LEU A 198 1.69 -7.50 8.16
CA LEU A 198 2.68 -8.47 7.70
C LEU A 198 3.21 -9.26 8.89
N ARG A 199 2.82 -10.54 8.99
CA ARG A 199 3.30 -11.44 10.04
C ARG A 199 4.67 -12.00 9.73
N ASN A 200 4.89 -12.30 8.45
CA ASN A 200 6.11 -12.92 7.96
C ASN A 200 6.33 -12.47 6.51
N LEU A 201 7.56 -12.09 6.21
CA LEU A 201 8.02 -11.76 4.86
C LEU A 201 9.43 -12.32 4.79
N VAL A 202 9.61 -13.41 4.05
CA VAL A 202 10.87 -14.14 3.97
C VAL A 202 11.39 -14.03 2.56
N THR A 203 12.62 -13.57 2.43
CA THR A 203 13.40 -13.59 1.19
C THR A 203 14.43 -14.71 1.29
N ALA A 204 14.41 -15.64 0.33
CA ALA A 204 15.17 -16.88 0.41
C ALA A 204 16.62 -16.77 -0.07
N TRP A 205 17.30 -15.71 0.36
CA TRP A 205 18.74 -15.56 0.19
C TRP A 205 19.33 -14.69 1.30
N ALA A 206 20.34 -15.23 1.97
CA ALA A 206 21.17 -14.51 2.94
C ALA A 206 22.49 -15.28 3.13
N THR A 207 23.55 -14.55 3.46
CA THR A 207 24.88 -15.09 3.73
C THR A 207 25.44 -14.47 5.01
N GLU A 208 26.18 -15.28 5.77
CA GLU A 208 27.02 -14.81 6.88
C GLU A 208 28.08 -15.88 7.12
N PRO A 209 29.37 -15.52 7.28
CA PRO A 209 30.42 -16.49 7.54
C PRO A 209 30.09 -17.42 8.71
N GLY A 210 30.11 -18.74 8.46
CA GLY A 210 29.82 -19.75 9.48
C GLY A 210 28.33 -20.07 9.69
N LEU A 211 27.41 -19.46 8.95
CA LEU A 211 25.98 -19.78 9.00
C LEU A 211 25.45 -20.25 7.64
N THR A 212 24.53 -21.22 7.69
CA THR A 212 23.82 -21.72 6.50
C THR A 212 22.34 -21.37 6.62
N PHE A 213 21.84 -20.53 5.72
CA PHE A 213 20.45 -20.06 5.73
C PHE A 213 19.46 -20.98 5.03
N SER A 214 19.85 -22.22 4.69
CA SER A 214 18.99 -23.13 3.93
C SER A 214 17.73 -23.57 4.68
N ASN A 215 17.70 -23.53 6.02
CA ASN A 215 16.58 -24.02 6.85
C ASN A 215 16.43 -23.30 8.22
N LEU A 216 16.98 -22.08 8.36
CA LEU A 216 17.00 -21.38 9.66
C LEU A 216 15.67 -20.71 10.00
N THR A 217 14.96 -20.18 9.01
CA THR A 217 13.74 -19.39 9.24
C THR A 217 12.51 -20.28 9.26
N LEU A 218 11.59 -19.99 10.18
CA LEU A 218 10.27 -20.60 10.22
C LEU A 218 9.26 -19.73 9.48
N PHE A 219 8.60 -20.33 8.49
CA PHE A 219 7.47 -19.76 7.76
C PHE A 219 6.33 -20.77 7.78
N ASP A 220 5.15 -20.34 8.22
CA ASP A 220 3.98 -21.23 8.36
C ASP A 220 4.28 -22.52 9.16
N ASN A 221 5.10 -22.41 10.21
CA ASN A 221 5.61 -23.54 11.01
C ASN A 221 6.52 -24.53 10.27
N TYR A 222 6.92 -24.25 9.04
CA TYR A 222 7.89 -25.02 8.27
C TYR A 222 9.22 -24.28 8.18
N ARG A 223 10.33 -25.03 8.13
CA ARG A 223 11.65 -24.46 7.85
C ARG A 223 11.72 -24.10 6.38
N VAL A 224 12.16 -22.88 6.09
CA VAL A 224 12.36 -22.36 4.75
C VAL A 224 13.75 -21.73 4.62
N PRO A 225 14.31 -21.69 3.41
CA PRO A 225 15.54 -20.96 3.17
C PRO A 225 15.32 -19.44 3.34
N GLY A 226 16.36 -18.76 3.82
CA GLY A 226 16.40 -17.29 3.92
C GLY A 226 16.17 -16.72 5.30
N ILE A 227 15.78 -15.44 5.33
CA ILE A 227 15.58 -14.65 6.55
C ILE A 227 14.21 -13.97 6.54
N ASN A 228 13.53 -13.98 7.69
CA ASN A 228 12.36 -13.13 7.88
C ASN A 228 12.82 -11.67 8.03
N ILE A 229 12.42 -10.82 7.09
CA ILE A 229 12.77 -9.40 7.05
C ILE A 229 11.78 -8.52 7.82
N VAL A 230 10.60 -9.01 8.23
CA VAL A 230 9.63 -8.23 9.03
C VAL A 230 10.24 -7.57 10.28
N PRO A 231 11.05 -8.27 11.11
CA PRO A 231 11.69 -7.64 12.26
C PRO A 231 12.62 -6.48 11.88
N ARG A 232 13.30 -6.58 10.73
CA ARG A 232 14.21 -5.55 10.23
C ARG A 232 13.45 -4.34 9.70
N LEU A 233 12.24 -4.54 9.17
CA LEU A 233 11.39 -3.45 8.69
C LEU A 233 10.56 -2.77 9.79
N SER A 234 10.69 -3.23 11.05
CA SER A 234 9.80 -2.82 12.13
C SER A 234 10.09 -1.40 12.63
N TYR A 235 11.33 -0.95 12.53
CA TYR A 235 11.76 0.36 12.99
C TYR A 235 12.82 0.92 12.05
N LYS A 236 12.91 2.25 11.99
CA LYS A 236 13.99 2.94 11.28
C LYS A 236 15.35 2.67 11.96
N PRO A 237 16.46 2.80 11.22
CA PRO A 237 17.80 2.86 11.81
C PRO A 237 17.87 3.85 12.98
N GLY A 238 18.64 3.50 14.00
CA GLY A 238 18.88 4.30 15.19
C GLY A 238 17.71 4.31 16.18
N ALA A 239 16.65 3.53 15.96
CA ALA A 239 15.51 3.47 16.87
C ALA A 239 15.91 2.90 18.24
N ASP A 240 15.91 3.79 19.24
CA ASP A 240 16.22 3.45 20.62
C ASP A 240 15.07 2.71 21.33
N ALA A 241 15.34 2.20 22.53
CA ALA A 241 14.34 1.52 23.34
C ALA A 241 13.11 2.39 23.65
N THR A 242 13.31 3.71 23.77
CA THR A 242 12.23 4.69 23.98
C THR A 242 11.29 4.73 22.78
N THR A 243 11.83 4.88 21.57
CA THR A 243 11.08 4.90 20.31
C THR A 243 10.27 3.61 20.13
N LYS A 244 10.90 2.47 20.40
CA LYS A 244 10.27 1.14 20.31
C LYS A 244 9.13 0.93 21.33
N THR A 245 9.13 1.70 22.42
CA THR A 245 8.05 1.68 23.43
C THR A 245 6.92 2.65 23.09
N ILE A 246 7.22 3.76 22.43
CA ILE A 246 6.24 4.81 22.12
C ILE A 246 5.45 4.51 20.85
N PHE A 247 6.14 4.05 19.80
CA PHE A 247 5.58 3.86 18.47
C PHE A 247 5.40 2.38 18.14
N PRO A 248 4.29 2.02 17.46
CA PRO A 248 4.10 0.67 16.95
C PRO A 248 5.11 0.35 15.83
N PRO A 249 5.38 -0.95 15.57
CA PRO A 249 6.18 -1.37 14.43
C PRO A 249 5.61 -0.88 13.10
N LEU A 250 6.48 -0.43 12.19
CA LEU A 250 6.09 0.18 10.90
C LEU A 250 5.41 -0.78 9.91
N VAL A 251 5.56 -2.09 10.09
CA VAL A 251 4.96 -3.14 9.23
C VAL A 251 3.89 -3.95 9.96
N PHE A 252 3.55 -3.58 11.19
CA PHE A 252 2.53 -4.25 12.00
C PHE A 252 1.59 -3.24 12.69
N PRO A 253 0.80 -2.48 11.90
CA PRO A 253 0.60 -2.63 10.46
C PRO A 253 1.49 -1.71 9.62
N ALA A 254 1.72 -2.09 8.36
CA ALA A 254 2.02 -1.13 7.30
C ALA A 254 0.82 -0.21 7.14
N LEU A 255 1.02 1.08 7.35
CA LEU A 255 -0.05 2.07 7.55
C LEU A 255 -0.19 3.02 6.37
N TYR A 256 -1.39 3.07 5.80
CA TYR A 256 -1.83 4.16 4.94
C TYR A 256 -2.73 5.11 5.74
N THR A 257 -2.49 6.40 5.61
CA THR A 257 -3.31 7.48 6.17
C THR A 257 -3.80 8.36 5.03
N ALA A 258 -5.11 8.55 4.91
CA ALA A 258 -5.70 9.48 3.96
C ALA A 258 -5.48 10.92 4.43
N ASP A 259 -5.05 11.81 3.54
CA ASP A 259 -4.89 13.22 3.86
C ASP A 259 -6.25 13.93 3.96
N SER A 260 -6.24 15.14 4.54
CA SER A 260 -7.39 16.04 4.44
C SER A 260 -7.69 16.38 2.98
N GLY A 261 -8.91 16.09 2.52
CA GLY A 261 -9.32 16.26 1.12
C GLY A 261 -9.11 15.03 0.23
N ASP A 262 -8.54 13.94 0.77
CA ASP A 262 -8.48 12.66 0.06
C ASP A 262 -9.84 11.94 0.08
N GLU A 263 -10.61 12.15 -0.98
CA GLU A 263 -11.89 11.48 -1.19
C GLU A 263 -11.74 10.04 -1.73
N ASP A 264 -10.50 9.57 -1.90
CA ASP A 264 -10.21 8.22 -2.42
C ASP A 264 -10.61 7.11 -1.45
N MET A 265 -10.94 7.44 -0.20
CA MET A 265 -11.32 6.46 0.83
C MET A 265 -12.75 6.68 1.34
N ILE A 266 -13.63 7.21 0.47
CA ILE A 266 -15.04 7.42 0.78
C ILE A 266 -15.89 6.26 0.26
N VAL A 267 -16.76 5.73 1.14
CA VAL A 267 -17.84 4.81 0.80
C VAL A 267 -19.16 5.56 0.83
N TYR A 268 -19.87 5.60 -0.29
CA TYR A 268 -21.21 6.22 -0.37
C TYR A 268 -22.30 5.21 -0.01
N PRO A 269 -23.42 5.66 0.61
CA PRO A 269 -24.60 4.82 0.79
C PRO A 269 -25.13 4.31 -0.57
N GLY A 270 -25.78 3.15 -0.59
CA GLY A 270 -26.38 2.58 -1.81
C GLY A 270 -26.03 1.11 -2.05
N PHE A 271 -26.23 0.66 -3.29
CA PHE A 271 -25.99 -0.74 -3.71
C PHE A 271 -24.86 -0.88 -4.74
N ASP A 272 -24.23 0.23 -5.15
CA ASP A 272 -23.18 0.20 -6.17
C ASP A 272 -21.93 -0.54 -5.67
N PRO A 273 -21.30 -1.40 -6.49
CA PRO A 273 -20.14 -2.16 -6.07
C PRO A 273 -18.90 -1.26 -5.94
N TYR A 274 -18.02 -1.61 -5.01
CA TYR A 274 -16.73 -0.97 -4.78
C TYR A 274 -15.60 -1.98 -4.94
N ILE A 275 -14.42 -1.48 -5.28
CA ILE A 275 -13.17 -2.22 -5.17
C ILE A 275 -12.28 -1.48 -4.18
N LEU A 276 -11.91 -2.11 -3.07
CA LEU A 276 -10.86 -1.60 -2.19
C LEU A 276 -9.53 -2.12 -2.70
N GLU A 277 -8.71 -1.24 -3.26
CA GLU A 277 -7.37 -1.56 -3.71
C GLU A 277 -6.36 -1.17 -2.64
N VAL A 278 -5.57 -2.13 -2.17
CA VAL A 278 -4.45 -1.92 -1.25
C VAL A 278 -3.15 -2.31 -1.97
N ARG A 279 -2.26 -1.34 -2.18
CA ARG A 279 -0.99 -1.55 -2.88
C ARG A 279 0.20 -1.30 -1.97
N ILE A 280 1.25 -2.09 -2.11
CA ILE A 280 2.56 -1.87 -1.50
C ILE A 280 3.66 -1.95 -2.56
N ASN A 281 4.76 -1.22 -2.41
CA ASN A 281 5.90 -1.21 -3.35
C ASN A 281 6.90 -2.37 -3.15
N LEU A 282 6.47 -3.54 -2.70
CA LEU A 282 7.39 -4.62 -2.33
C LEU A 282 8.22 -5.12 -3.52
N LYS A 283 7.58 -5.31 -4.68
CA LYS A 283 8.24 -5.81 -5.89
C LYS A 283 9.41 -4.89 -6.24
N GLU A 284 9.10 -3.66 -6.63
CA GLU A 284 10.08 -2.70 -7.14
C GLU A 284 11.22 -2.41 -6.15
N ASN A 285 11.01 -2.59 -4.86
CA ASN A 285 11.99 -2.24 -3.82
C ASN A 285 12.85 -3.41 -3.32
N LEU A 286 13.04 -4.53 -4.03
CA LEU A 286 13.94 -5.58 -3.52
C LEU A 286 15.41 -5.24 -3.75
N MET A 287 16.18 -5.16 -2.67
CA MET A 287 17.57 -4.71 -2.68
C MET A 287 18.46 -5.59 -1.78
N VAL A 288 19.74 -5.71 -2.12
CA VAL A 288 20.75 -6.35 -1.29
C VAL A 288 21.21 -5.39 -0.21
N HIS A 289 21.15 -5.85 1.03
CA HIS A 289 21.58 -5.13 2.22
C HIS A 289 22.66 -5.91 2.95
N SER A 290 23.51 -5.20 3.69
CA SER A 290 24.46 -5.84 4.59
C SER A 290 24.65 -5.09 5.89
N TYR A 291 24.87 -5.83 6.97
CA TYR A 291 25.00 -5.27 8.32
C TYR A 291 25.89 -6.16 9.20
N VAL A 292 26.42 -5.62 10.29
CA VAL A 292 27.21 -6.41 11.24
C VAL A 292 26.27 -7.11 12.22
N SER A 293 26.27 -8.44 12.17
CA SER A 293 25.40 -9.25 13.03
C SER A 293 25.88 -9.24 14.49
N SER A 294 25.02 -9.65 15.42
CA SER A 294 25.40 -9.85 16.83
C SER A 294 26.49 -10.91 17.04
N LEU A 295 26.79 -11.74 16.02
CA LEU A 295 27.88 -12.73 16.03
C LEU A 295 29.21 -12.12 15.56
N GLY A 296 29.22 -10.84 15.18
CA GLY A 296 30.41 -10.12 14.70
C GLY A 296 30.76 -10.36 13.22
N GLY A 297 30.01 -11.22 12.52
CA GLY A 297 30.13 -11.42 11.09
C GLY A 297 29.33 -10.40 10.27
N VAL A 298 29.78 -10.14 9.05
CA VAL A 298 28.97 -9.41 8.06
C VAL A 298 27.87 -10.34 7.57
N ARG A 299 26.61 -9.93 7.77
CA ARG A 299 25.45 -10.60 7.19
C ARG A 299 24.98 -9.83 5.97
N THR A 300 24.75 -10.54 4.87
CA THR A 300 24.15 -10.00 3.65
C THR A 300 22.79 -10.67 3.42
N LEU A 301 21.78 -9.94 2.97
CA LEU A 301 20.45 -10.47 2.68
C LEU A 301 19.75 -9.65 1.59
N VAL A 302 18.69 -10.20 0.98
CA VAL A 302 17.75 -9.39 0.18
C VAL A 302 16.65 -8.83 1.08
N GLY A 303 16.54 -7.51 1.16
CA GLY A 303 15.53 -6.78 1.93
C GLY A 303 14.74 -5.81 1.06
N VAL A 304 14.08 -4.84 1.71
CA VAL A 304 13.39 -3.73 1.03
C VAL A 304 14.37 -2.55 0.93
N SER A 305 14.40 -1.88 -0.22
CA SER A 305 15.19 -0.67 -0.51
C SER A 305 14.90 0.41 0.52
N ASP A 306 15.95 1.13 0.88
CA ASP A 306 15.92 2.30 1.75
C ASP A 306 15.86 3.61 0.96
N TRP A 307 15.10 3.63 -0.14
CA TRP A 307 14.84 4.79 -0.99
C TRP A 307 14.55 6.09 -0.21
N LYS A 308 13.99 5.97 1.00
CA LYS A 308 13.81 7.08 1.92
C LYS A 308 15.17 7.41 2.55
N GLY A 309 15.92 8.29 1.91
CA GLY A 309 17.21 8.80 2.38
C GLY A 309 17.20 9.61 3.68
N ASP A 310 16.24 9.36 4.57
CA ASP A 310 16.04 10.09 5.81
C ASP A 310 16.83 9.54 6.99
N SER A 311 17.48 8.39 6.83
CA SER A 311 18.42 7.82 7.79
C SER A 311 19.54 7.06 7.09
N ASN A 312 20.77 7.26 7.56
CA ASN A 312 21.90 6.44 7.15
C ASN A 312 21.87 5.13 7.96
N HIS A 313 21.93 3.98 7.28
CA HIS A 313 21.82 2.67 7.91
C HIS A 313 23.08 2.30 8.71
N ASN A 314 24.26 2.76 8.28
CA ASN A 314 25.55 2.58 8.98
C ASN A 314 25.80 1.15 9.51
N GLY A 315 25.37 0.13 8.78
CA GLY A 315 25.51 -1.28 9.12
C GLY A 315 24.58 -1.75 10.23
N GLU A 316 23.47 -1.05 10.47
CA GLU A 316 22.43 -1.44 11.42
C GLU A 316 21.48 -2.50 10.86
N SER A 317 20.93 -3.33 11.75
CA SER A 317 19.98 -4.38 11.35
C SER A 317 18.54 -3.89 11.17
N ASP A 318 18.20 -2.73 11.74
CA ASP A 318 16.90 -2.11 11.60
C ASP A 318 16.91 -1.28 10.31
N MET A 319 16.05 -1.63 9.35
CA MET A 319 16.02 -1.14 7.96
C MET A 319 14.67 -0.50 7.59
N GLY A 320 13.82 -0.21 8.58
CA GLY A 320 12.45 0.22 8.35
C GLY A 320 12.33 1.52 7.55
N GLY A 321 11.15 1.75 6.96
CA GLY A 321 10.86 2.96 6.17
C GLY A 321 10.81 2.74 4.65
N GLY A 322 11.25 1.57 4.18
CA GLY A 322 11.26 1.24 2.74
C GLY A 322 9.91 0.79 2.15
N LEU A 323 9.00 0.26 2.96
CA LEU A 323 7.70 -0.23 2.49
C LEU A 323 6.63 0.85 2.64
N LEU A 324 6.07 1.28 1.52
CA LEU A 324 4.91 2.17 1.48
C LEU A 324 3.64 1.38 1.16
N ILE A 325 2.52 1.93 1.59
CA ILE A 325 1.19 1.41 1.31
C ILE A 325 0.29 2.56 0.82
N ARG A 326 -0.55 2.28 -0.17
CA ARG A 326 -1.66 3.14 -0.58
C ARG A 326 -2.93 2.32 -0.61
N SER A 327 -3.98 2.89 -0.05
CA SER A 327 -5.33 2.36 -0.13
C SER A 327 -6.21 3.32 -0.90
N ARG A 328 -7.11 2.79 -1.73
CA ARG A 328 -8.16 3.57 -2.39
C ARG A 328 -9.39 2.73 -2.65
N ILE A 329 -10.55 3.35 -2.56
CA ILE A 329 -11.84 2.83 -2.96
C ILE A 329 -12.09 3.25 -4.39
N ILE A 330 -12.19 2.27 -5.28
CA ILE A 330 -12.55 2.42 -6.66
C ILE A 330 -14.05 2.17 -6.80
N ARG A 331 -14.71 3.14 -7.42
CA ARG A 331 -16.09 3.12 -7.92
C ARG A 331 -16.13 2.80 -9.42
N PRO A 332 -16.34 1.54 -9.84
CA PRO A 332 -16.31 1.17 -11.26
C PRO A 332 -17.40 1.86 -12.10
N GLU A 333 -18.47 2.32 -11.47
CA GLU A 333 -19.61 2.98 -12.10
C GLU A 333 -19.29 4.38 -12.62
N ILE A 334 -18.38 5.12 -11.96
CA ILE A 334 -17.92 6.45 -12.38
C ILE A 334 -16.48 6.49 -12.87
N ALA A 335 -15.73 5.41 -12.69
CA ALA A 335 -14.32 5.36 -13.06
C ALA A 335 -14.11 5.38 -14.58
N SER A 336 -13.09 6.11 -15.00
CA SER A 336 -12.59 6.17 -16.37
C SER A 336 -11.23 5.49 -16.48
N SER A 337 -10.70 5.45 -17.71
CA SER A 337 -9.32 5.04 -17.98
C SER A 337 -8.47 6.25 -18.36
N LEU A 338 -7.17 6.19 -18.05
CA LEU A 338 -6.19 7.20 -18.41
C LEU A 338 -5.20 6.60 -19.40
N THR A 339 -4.99 7.28 -20.52
CA THR A 339 -3.94 6.97 -21.49
C THR A 339 -2.94 8.12 -21.51
N VAL A 340 -1.70 7.84 -21.16
CA VAL A 340 -0.59 8.79 -21.22
C VAL A 340 0.21 8.54 -22.49
N LEU A 341 0.37 9.58 -23.31
CA LEU A 341 1.09 9.53 -24.58
C LEU A 341 2.49 10.14 -24.46
N GLY A 342 3.44 9.59 -25.22
CA GLY A 342 4.81 10.13 -25.35
C GLY A 342 5.90 9.36 -24.60
N GLY A 343 5.62 8.14 -24.15
CA GLY A 343 6.62 7.26 -23.52
C GLY A 343 7.58 6.61 -24.52
N THR A 344 8.83 6.39 -24.12
CA THR A 344 9.84 5.68 -24.94
C THR A 344 10.26 4.29 -24.42
N ALA A 345 9.50 3.75 -23.45
CA ALA A 345 9.64 2.39 -22.90
C ALA A 345 10.86 2.14 -22.00
N SER A 346 11.15 3.03 -21.05
CA SER A 346 12.18 2.80 -20.04
C SER A 346 11.73 1.86 -18.92
N THR A 347 12.63 0.98 -18.47
CA THR A 347 12.42 0.11 -17.30
C THR A 347 12.66 0.82 -15.96
N THR A 348 13.18 2.05 -15.97
CA THR A 348 13.48 2.84 -14.76
C THR A 348 12.52 4.00 -14.57
N HIS A 349 11.52 4.15 -15.44
CA HIS A 349 10.57 5.25 -15.37
C HIS A 349 9.14 4.77 -15.20
N TYR A 350 8.38 5.54 -14.43
CA TYR A 350 6.98 5.32 -14.15
C TYR A 350 6.20 6.60 -14.39
N TYR A 351 4.98 6.46 -14.90
CA TYR A 351 3.97 7.49 -14.73
C TYR A 351 3.31 7.32 -13.38
N GLY A 352 3.31 8.37 -12.56
CA GLY A 352 2.60 8.46 -11.29
C GLY A 352 1.52 9.54 -11.35
N VAL A 353 0.30 9.19 -10.97
CA VAL A 353 -0.84 10.10 -10.85
C VAL A 353 -1.08 10.41 -9.38
N TYR A 354 -1.16 11.69 -9.05
CA TYR A 354 -1.44 12.19 -7.71
C TYR A 354 -2.61 13.18 -7.77
N ARG A 355 -3.33 13.37 -6.67
CA ARG A 355 -4.33 14.47 -6.61
C ARG A 355 -3.61 15.82 -6.72
N SER A 356 -4.28 16.83 -7.29
CA SER A 356 -3.71 18.18 -7.38
C SER A 356 -3.38 18.82 -6.02
N VAL A 357 -4.10 18.42 -4.97
CA VAL A 357 -3.95 18.91 -3.59
C VAL A 357 -2.98 18.10 -2.72
N GLU A 358 -2.58 16.91 -3.18
CA GLU A 358 -1.76 15.98 -2.39
C GLU A 358 -0.40 16.56 -1.98
N LEU A 359 0.01 16.39 -0.74
CA LEU A 359 1.28 16.87 -0.22
C LEU A 359 2.24 15.71 0.06
N ASP A 360 3.54 16.01 0.09
CA ASP A 360 4.59 15.03 0.40
C ASP A 360 4.57 13.78 -0.49
N MET A 361 4.36 13.99 -1.80
CA MET A 361 4.27 12.91 -2.80
C MET A 361 5.52 12.03 -2.89
N SER A 362 6.68 12.51 -2.41
CA SER A 362 7.91 11.70 -2.29
C SER A 362 7.75 10.54 -1.32
N ASN A 363 6.90 10.68 -0.30
CA ASN A 363 6.71 9.69 0.76
C ASN A 363 5.43 8.84 0.59
N LYS A 364 4.83 8.87 -0.60
CA LYS A 364 3.54 8.21 -0.88
C LYS A 364 3.60 7.49 -2.21
N LEU A 365 2.95 6.33 -2.27
CA LEU A 365 2.66 5.73 -3.57
C LEU A 365 1.65 6.63 -4.31
N PRO A 366 1.83 6.83 -5.62
CA PRO A 366 0.83 7.51 -6.46
C PRO A 366 -0.55 6.87 -6.32
N LEU A 367 -1.61 7.64 -6.53
CA LEU A 367 -2.98 7.12 -6.64
C LEU A 367 -3.10 6.06 -7.74
N MET A 368 -2.39 6.29 -8.85
CA MET A 368 -2.22 5.33 -9.93
C MET A 368 -0.79 5.38 -10.43
N ALA A 369 -0.22 4.23 -10.77
CA ALA A 369 1.08 4.20 -11.42
C ALA A 369 1.18 3.10 -12.46
N SER A 370 2.04 3.30 -13.45
CA SER A 370 2.42 2.24 -14.39
C SER A 370 3.81 2.54 -14.96
N PRO A 371 4.62 1.52 -15.24
CA PRO A 371 5.87 1.71 -15.97
C PRO A 371 5.61 2.43 -17.30
N VAL A 372 6.58 3.23 -17.74
CA VAL A 372 6.47 3.92 -19.03
C VAL A 372 6.53 2.88 -20.15
N GLN A 373 5.50 2.89 -21.00
CA GLN A 373 5.40 2.01 -22.18
C GLN A 373 5.72 2.82 -23.44
N GLY A 374 6.13 2.12 -24.49
CA GLY A 374 6.42 2.74 -25.78
C GLY A 374 5.15 3.30 -26.43
N GLY A 375 5.15 4.60 -26.71
CA GLY A 375 4.03 5.30 -27.34
C GLY A 375 2.94 5.71 -26.35
N ALA A 376 2.25 4.73 -25.76
CA ALA A 376 1.11 4.97 -24.87
C ALA A 376 1.10 4.04 -23.66
N THR A 377 0.96 4.60 -22.44
CA THR A 377 0.74 3.86 -21.20
C THR A 377 -0.71 3.98 -20.78
N LYS A 378 -1.39 2.85 -20.57
CA LYS A 378 -2.79 2.81 -20.10
C LYS A 378 -2.86 2.46 -18.62
N MET A 379 -3.64 3.23 -17.87
CA MET A 379 -3.96 2.98 -16.46
C MET A 379 -5.47 2.98 -16.25
N LYS A 380 -5.96 2.07 -15.42
CA LYS A 380 -7.39 1.86 -15.16
C LYS A 380 -7.81 2.56 -13.87
N TYR A 381 -9.10 2.84 -13.81
CA TYR A 381 -9.79 3.29 -12.61
C TYR A 381 -9.32 4.64 -12.08
N ILE A 382 -9.44 5.68 -12.90
CA ILE A 382 -9.33 7.07 -12.46
C ILE A 382 -10.71 7.66 -12.23
N HIS A 383 -10.91 8.32 -11.09
CA HIS A 383 -12.15 9.03 -10.80
C HIS A 383 -12.15 10.43 -11.40
N PRO A 384 -13.32 11.07 -11.50
CA PRO A 384 -13.37 12.49 -11.79
C PRO A 384 -12.61 13.33 -10.75
N GLY A 385 -12.00 14.42 -11.22
CA GLY A 385 -11.21 15.30 -10.37
C GLY A 385 -10.02 15.95 -11.08
N GLU A 386 -9.23 16.69 -10.31
CA GLU A 386 -8.00 17.35 -10.76
C GLU A 386 -6.76 16.61 -10.28
N TYR A 387 -5.82 16.39 -11.20
CA TYR A 387 -4.67 15.53 -10.96
C TYR A 387 -3.37 16.16 -11.46
N ARG A 388 -2.27 15.71 -10.85
CA ARG A 388 -0.90 15.88 -11.32
C ARG A 388 -0.42 14.54 -11.88
N LEU A 389 0.06 14.56 -13.12
CA LEU A 389 0.74 13.45 -13.76
C LEU A 389 2.24 13.71 -13.74
N ARG A 390 3.00 12.79 -13.16
CA ARG A 390 4.46 12.86 -13.05
C ARG A 390 5.11 11.73 -13.82
N CYS A 391 6.15 12.07 -14.56
CA CYS A 391 7.16 11.12 -15.04
C CYS A 391 8.21 11.02 -13.91
N LEU A 392 8.20 9.88 -13.23
CA LEU A 392 9.09 9.55 -12.13
C LEU A 392 10.18 8.60 -12.65
N GLY A 393 11.42 8.79 -12.23
CA GLY A 393 12.54 7.94 -12.58
C GLY A 393 13.29 7.44 -11.35
N ASP A 394 13.71 6.19 -11.38
CA ASP A 394 14.73 5.64 -10.50
C ASP A 394 16.11 5.98 -11.08
N LEU A 395 16.62 7.17 -10.70
CA LEU A 395 17.81 7.77 -11.33
C LEU A 395 18.90 8.16 -10.34
N ALA A 396 18.52 8.57 -9.12
CA ALA A 396 19.48 9.06 -8.14
C ALA A 396 20.17 7.91 -7.40
N ARG A 397 19.38 6.93 -6.95
CA ARG A 397 19.84 5.79 -6.14
C ARG A 397 19.92 4.49 -6.93
N VAL A 398 19.06 4.32 -7.94
CA VAL A 398 18.99 3.08 -8.72
C VAL A 398 18.70 1.89 -7.80
N ASP A 399 17.73 2.08 -6.90
CA ASP A 399 17.33 1.13 -5.85
C ASP A 399 15.96 0.47 -6.11
N GLY A 400 15.39 0.77 -7.28
CA GLY A 400 14.12 0.28 -7.76
C GLY A 400 12.91 1.15 -7.43
N TYR A 401 13.03 2.10 -6.49
CA TYR A 401 11.99 3.07 -6.24
C TYR A 401 12.12 4.27 -7.20
N PRO A 402 11.05 4.74 -7.86
CA PRO A 402 11.14 5.88 -8.76
C PRO A 402 10.77 7.19 -8.03
N GLU A 403 11.75 7.86 -7.39
CA GLU A 403 11.54 9.12 -6.66
C GLU A 403 11.89 10.39 -7.45
N THR A 404 12.69 10.29 -8.52
CA THR A 404 13.17 11.48 -9.24
C THR A 404 12.10 12.00 -10.19
N VAL A 405 11.59 13.21 -9.95
CA VAL A 405 10.63 13.86 -10.85
C VAL A 405 11.37 14.37 -12.09
N VAL A 406 11.11 13.75 -13.24
CA VAL A 406 11.71 14.13 -14.52
C VAL A 406 10.87 15.20 -15.22
N ARG A 407 9.54 14.99 -15.26
CA ARG A 407 8.56 15.95 -15.83
C ARG A 407 7.22 15.85 -15.11
N GLU A 408 6.43 16.91 -15.18
CA GLU A 408 5.09 16.97 -14.60
C GLU A 408 4.14 17.75 -15.52
N THR A 409 2.87 17.36 -15.52
CA THR A 409 1.76 18.15 -16.05
C THR A 409 0.54 18.00 -15.15
N THR A 410 -0.43 18.89 -15.29
CA THR A 410 -1.76 18.75 -14.69
C THR A 410 -2.79 18.33 -15.72
N PHE A 411 -3.87 17.70 -15.27
CA PHE A 411 -5.03 17.35 -16.10
C PHE A 411 -6.29 17.19 -15.24
N THR A 412 -7.44 17.21 -15.90
CA THR A 412 -8.75 17.06 -15.26
C THR A 412 -9.50 15.88 -15.87
N VAL A 413 -10.11 15.06 -15.02
CA VAL A 413 -11.04 14.02 -15.42
C VAL A 413 -12.47 14.54 -15.19
N PRO A 414 -13.31 14.66 -16.23
CA PRO A 414 -14.63 15.24 -16.10
C PRO A 414 -15.65 14.30 -15.42
N ASP A 415 -16.53 14.86 -14.59
CA ASP A 415 -17.60 14.13 -13.88
C ASP A 415 -18.61 13.46 -14.83
N ASN A 416 -18.85 14.04 -16.00
CA ASN A 416 -19.95 13.66 -16.90
C ASN A 416 -19.57 12.59 -17.95
N ALA A 417 -18.39 11.99 -17.84
CA ALA A 417 -17.93 10.98 -18.80
C ALA A 417 -17.47 9.69 -18.11
N PRO A 418 -18.34 9.02 -17.32
CA PRO A 418 -18.00 7.76 -16.70
C PRO A 418 -17.63 6.72 -17.78
N ARG A 419 -16.61 5.90 -17.50
CA ARG A 419 -16.09 4.87 -18.42
C ARG A 419 -15.50 5.42 -19.72
N SER A 420 -15.08 6.68 -19.73
CA SER A 420 -14.39 7.27 -20.87
C SER A 420 -12.88 6.99 -20.83
N GLU A 421 -12.20 7.29 -21.93
CA GLU A 421 -10.73 7.32 -22.02
C GLU A 421 -10.28 8.78 -21.99
N VAL A 422 -9.54 9.15 -20.94
CA VAL A 422 -8.90 10.46 -20.82
C VAL A 422 -7.49 10.34 -21.37
N GLN A 423 -7.12 11.22 -22.31
CA GLN A 423 -5.80 11.24 -22.91
C GLN A 423 -4.99 12.44 -22.43
N VAL A 424 -3.75 12.19 -22.01
CA VAL A 424 -2.83 13.23 -21.53
C VAL A 424 -1.48 13.03 -22.21
N ASN A 425 -0.90 14.12 -22.69
CA ASN A 425 0.45 14.10 -23.25
C ASN A 425 1.46 14.42 -22.15
N LEU A 426 2.36 13.48 -21.87
CA LEU A 426 3.54 13.74 -21.05
C LEU A 426 4.66 12.85 -21.56
N THR A 427 5.63 13.44 -22.24
CA THR A 427 6.83 12.73 -22.68
C THR A 427 7.61 12.21 -21.48
N CYS A 428 8.02 10.94 -21.50
CA CYS A 428 8.85 10.32 -20.48
C CYS A 428 9.77 9.29 -21.15
N PRO A 429 11.03 9.15 -20.69
CA PRO A 429 11.98 8.18 -21.26
C PRO A 429 11.46 6.74 -21.30
#